data_AF-A0A662VMA6-F1
#
_entry.id   AF-A0A662VMA6-F1
#
_cell.length_a   1.000
_cell.length_b   1.000
_cell.length_c   1.000
_cell.angle_alpha   90.00
_cell.angle_beta   90.00
_cell.angle_gamma   90.00
#
_symmetry.space_group_name_H-M   'P 1'
#
loop_
_entity.id
_entity.type
_entity.pdbx_description
1 polymer ?
#
loop_
_entity_poly.entity_id
_entity_poly.type
_entity_poly.pdbx_seq_one_letter_code
_entity_poly.pdbx_strand_id
1 'polypeptide(L)'
;MGEMDDKGARMNKSDETLIVGGGYSGVLLGNILAEKGFRPIIFDSFCGGGEIEIFSKLEVLREYYREFIEEYETLPPRVQILKTTVVEVEKGEKWRVKTLDGEIQEYDVVFICTGCYDSRSLTCKIFGTRPAGIFTLQNALDLISRGYRIGKNVLLYGKDRILEIVGEMLKKQRYDCQIVESKEIEVFGVERVEGIKLDGEIFRCDTLVYFCGREEFNPLGLEG
;
A
#
# COMPACT_ATOMS: atom_id res chain seq x y z
N MET A 1 -25.32 -28.81 45.49
CA MET A 1 -24.46 -27.97 46.34
C MET A 1 -23.27 -27.59 45.47
N GLY A 2 -23.31 -26.41 44.87
CA GLY A 2 -22.21 -25.91 44.05
C GLY A 2 -21.19 -25.24 44.95
N GLU A 3 -19.92 -25.51 44.74
CA GLU A 3 -18.84 -24.71 45.29
C GLU A 3 -18.64 -23.48 44.40
N MET A 4 -18.77 -22.32 45.04
CA MET A 4 -18.40 -21.02 44.51
C MET A 4 -16.88 -20.91 44.55
N ASP A 5 -16.28 -20.52 43.44
CA ASP A 5 -14.97 -19.90 43.47
C ASP A 5 -15.13 -18.40 43.19
N ASP A 6 -14.59 -17.62 44.12
CA ASP A 6 -14.87 -16.22 44.37
C ASP A 6 -13.80 -15.37 43.70
N LYS A 7 -14.11 -14.89 42.49
CA LYS A 7 -13.59 -13.66 41.85
C LYS A 7 -14.36 -13.45 40.55
N GLY A 8 -15.51 -12.79 40.71
CA GLY A 8 -16.37 -12.37 39.62
C GLY A 8 -15.68 -11.35 38.71
N ALA A 9 -15.00 -11.85 37.68
CA ALA A 9 -15.07 -11.25 36.36
C ALA A 9 -15.94 -12.18 35.52
N ARG A 10 -17.18 -11.78 35.25
CA ARG A 10 -17.85 -12.25 34.04
C ARG A 10 -16.87 -11.94 32.91
N MET A 11 -16.32 -12.95 32.24
CA MET A 11 -15.68 -12.81 30.94
C MET A 11 -16.76 -12.26 30.01
N ASN A 12 -16.94 -10.95 30.01
CA ASN A 12 -17.88 -10.26 29.17
C ASN A 12 -17.42 -10.43 27.71
N LYS A 13 -18.43 -10.56 26.85
CA LYS A 13 -18.35 -10.89 25.43
C LYS A 13 -17.12 -10.29 24.72
N SER A 14 -16.54 -11.12 23.86
CA SER A 14 -15.71 -10.73 22.72
C SER A 14 -16.15 -9.41 22.09
N ASP A 15 -15.35 -8.36 22.26
CA ASP A 15 -15.49 -7.15 21.45
C ASP A 15 -15.11 -7.52 20.02
N GLU A 16 -16.10 -7.56 19.13
CA GLU A 16 -15.88 -7.83 17.71
C GLU A 16 -15.18 -6.60 17.14
N THR A 17 -13.88 -6.73 16.89
CA THR A 17 -13.03 -5.65 16.40
C THR A 17 -12.76 -5.86 14.92
N LEU A 18 -13.06 -4.86 14.11
CA LEU A 18 -12.70 -4.88 12.69
C LEU A 18 -11.46 -4.02 12.44
N ILE A 19 -10.59 -4.49 11.56
CA ILE A 19 -9.51 -3.72 10.98
C ILE A 19 -9.70 -3.70 9.47
N VAL A 20 -9.73 -2.51 8.87
CA VAL A 20 -9.90 -2.33 7.43
C VAL A 20 -8.54 -2.07 6.80
N GLY A 21 -8.01 -3.04 6.07
CA GLY A 21 -6.68 -3.02 5.45
C GLY A 21 -5.73 -4.05 6.07
N GLY A 22 -5.22 -4.96 5.25
CA GLY A 22 -4.36 -6.09 5.62
C GLY A 22 -2.87 -5.86 5.34
N GLY A 23 -2.46 -4.61 5.16
CA GLY A 23 -1.06 -4.24 5.10
C GLY A 23 -0.35 -4.42 6.45
N TYR A 24 0.91 -3.99 6.50
CA TYR A 24 1.76 -4.10 7.68
C TYR A 24 1.09 -3.62 8.98
N SER A 25 0.55 -2.40 8.96
CA SER A 25 -0.10 -1.77 10.12
C SER A 25 -1.31 -2.55 10.63
N GLY A 26 -2.19 -2.99 9.73
CA GLY A 26 -3.41 -3.72 10.09
C GLY A 26 -3.12 -5.09 10.68
N VAL A 27 -2.16 -5.82 10.11
CA VAL A 27 -1.79 -7.16 10.61
C VAL A 27 -1.03 -7.07 11.93
N LEU A 28 -0.13 -6.09 12.09
CA LEU A 28 0.56 -5.86 13.36
C LEU A 28 -0.43 -5.47 14.47
N LEU A 29 -1.32 -4.50 14.20
CA LEU A 29 -2.36 -4.09 15.14
C LEU A 29 -3.26 -5.26 15.53
N GLY A 30 -3.69 -6.06 14.55
CA GLY A 30 -4.48 -7.25 14.81
C GLY A 30 -3.78 -8.24 15.74
N ASN A 31 -2.49 -8.50 15.53
CA ASN A 31 -1.73 -9.38 16.41
C ASN A 31 -1.61 -8.83 17.84
N ILE A 32 -1.32 -7.54 17.99
CA ILE A 32 -1.26 -6.87 19.31
C ILE A 32 -2.61 -6.96 20.04
N LEU A 33 -3.72 -6.76 19.32
CA LEU A 33 -5.06 -6.87 19.89
C LEU A 33 -5.38 -8.32 20.28
N ALA A 34 -5.05 -9.29 19.43
CA ALA A 34 -5.23 -10.71 19.72
C ALA A 34 -4.44 -11.15 20.95
N GLU A 35 -3.21 -10.66 21.13
CA GLU A 35 -2.39 -10.92 22.34
C GLU A 35 -3.02 -10.37 23.62
N LYS A 36 -3.78 -9.28 23.51
CA LYS A 36 -4.53 -8.68 24.62
C LYS A 36 -5.88 -9.34 24.89
N GLY A 37 -6.23 -10.39 24.13
CA GLY A 37 -7.47 -11.15 24.29
C GLY A 37 -8.65 -10.65 23.45
N PHE A 38 -8.45 -9.67 22.58
CA PHE A 38 -9.46 -9.26 21.59
C PHE A 38 -9.55 -10.30 20.46
N ARG A 39 -10.62 -10.23 19.65
CA ARG A 39 -10.82 -11.09 18.48
C ARG A 39 -10.92 -10.26 17.22
N PRO A 40 -9.80 -9.71 16.72
CA PRO A 40 -9.81 -8.88 15.53
C PRO A 40 -10.03 -9.71 14.27
N ILE A 41 -10.83 -9.16 13.35
CA ILE A 41 -10.96 -9.63 11.97
C ILE A 41 -10.42 -8.53 11.07
N ILE A 42 -9.69 -8.92 10.03
CA ILE A 42 -9.14 -7.99 9.05
C ILE A 42 -9.90 -8.15 7.73
N PHE A 43 -10.45 -7.05 7.21
CA PHE A 43 -11.00 -6.99 5.86
C PHE A 43 -9.99 -6.33 4.93
N ASP A 44 -9.59 -7.04 3.88
CA ASP A 44 -8.62 -6.55 2.90
C ASP A 44 -9.00 -6.96 1.47
N SER A 45 -8.83 -6.06 0.51
CA SER A 45 -9.25 -6.32 -0.87
C SER A 45 -8.33 -7.29 -1.63
N PHE A 46 -7.11 -7.51 -1.14
CA PHE A 46 -6.05 -8.26 -1.83
C PHE A 46 -5.50 -9.46 -1.04
N CYS A 47 -6.08 -9.78 0.13
CA CYS A 47 -5.68 -10.86 1.05
C CYS A 47 -4.42 -10.59 1.89
N GLY A 48 -4.13 -9.32 2.22
CA GLY A 48 -3.04 -8.95 3.12
C GLY A 48 -1.68 -8.74 2.43
N GLY A 49 -0.70 -8.31 3.22
CA GLY A 49 0.68 -8.09 2.79
C GLY A 49 0.96 -6.65 2.33
N GLY A 50 -0.02 -5.96 1.75
CA GLY A 50 0.13 -4.58 1.29
C GLY A 50 1.41 -4.39 0.46
N GLU A 51 2.19 -3.36 0.74
CA GLU A 51 3.47 -3.14 0.05
C GLU A 51 4.58 -4.10 0.48
N ILE A 52 4.51 -4.66 1.70
CA ILE A 52 5.49 -5.63 2.19
C ILE A 52 5.52 -6.86 1.26
N GLU A 53 4.38 -7.28 0.71
CA GLU A 53 4.29 -8.36 -0.27
C GLU A 53 5.02 -8.06 -1.58
N ILE A 54 5.11 -6.79 -1.98
CA ILE A 54 5.84 -6.35 -3.18
C ILE A 54 7.33 -6.24 -2.84
N PHE A 55 7.67 -5.57 -1.74
CA PHE A 55 9.05 -5.28 -1.35
C PHE A 55 9.82 -6.55 -0.99
N SER A 56 9.17 -7.54 -0.38
CA SER A 56 9.78 -8.83 -0.02
C SER A 56 10.28 -9.63 -1.22
N LYS A 57 9.74 -9.39 -2.42
CA LYS A 57 10.12 -10.05 -3.69
C LYS A 57 11.24 -9.35 -4.44
N LEU A 58 11.61 -8.14 -4.01
CA LEU A 58 12.58 -7.28 -4.69
C LEU A 58 13.82 -7.16 -3.82
N GLU A 59 14.88 -7.91 -4.13
CA GLU A 59 16.07 -8.09 -3.28
C GLU A 59 16.59 -6.81 -2.61
N VAL A 60 16.77 -5.72 -3.37
CA VAL A 60 17.26 -4.44 -2.84
C VAL A 60 16.27 -3.80 -1.86
N LEU A 61 14.97 -3.86 -2.16
CA LEU A 61 13.93 -3.35 -1.26
C LEU A 61 13.73 -4.29 -0.06
N ARG A 62 13.87 -5.60 -0.24
CA ARG A 62 13.84 -6.57 0.86
C ARG A 62 14.95 -6.29 1.85
N GLU A 63 16.16 -6.01 1.38
CA GLU A 63 17.27 -5.64 2.24
C GLU A 63 17.02 -4.30 2.94
N TYR A 64 16.53 -3.30 2.22
CA TYR A 64 16.26 -1.98 2.78
C TYR A 64 15.13 -1.99 3.84
N TYR A 65 14.07 -2.75 3.62
CA TYR A 65 12.91 -2.87 4.52
C TYR A 65 12.95 -4.14 5.38
N ARG A 66 14.14 -4.72 5.58
CA ARG A 66 14.33 -6.03 6.24
C ARG A 66 13.57 -6.14 7.56
N GLU A 67 13.72 -5.15 8.44
CA GLU A 67 13.09 -5.15 9.77
C GLU A 67 11.57 -5.36 9.68
N PHE A 68 10.89 -4.58 8.84
CA PHE A 68 9.44 -4.66 8.68
C PHE A 68 8.99 -5.94 7.97
N ILE A 69 9.78 -6.41 6.99
CA ILE A 69 9.46 -7.64 6.26
C ILE A 69 9.61 -8.85 7.17
N GLU A 70 10.71 -8.94 7.92
CA GLU A 70 10.96 -10.03 8.86
C GLU A 70 9.95 -10.01 10.03
N GLU A 71 9.60 -8.82 10.54
CA GLU A 71 8.52 -8.70 11.54
C GLU A 71 7.20 -9.24 10.97
N TYR A 72 6.79 -8.79 9.79
CA TYR A 72 5.55 -9.25 9.16
C TYR A 72 5.52 -10.76 8.90
N GLU A 73 6.61 -11.33 8.37
CA GLU A 73 6.73 -12.75 8.04
C GLU A 73 6.74 -13.65 9.29
N THR A 74 7.14 -13.11 10.46
CA THR A 74 7.20 -13.86 11.72
C THR A 74 5.99 -13.67 12.62
N LEU A 75 5.05 -12.78 12.24
CA LEU A 75 3.81 -12.62 12.99
C LEU A 75 3.01 -13.93 12.99
N PRO A 76 2.55 -14.38 14.17
CA PRO A 76 1.77 -15.61 14.25
C PRO A 76 0.41 -15.44 13.54
N PRO A 77 -0.18 -16.51 12.99
CA PRO A 77 -1.46 -16.44 12.28
C PRO A 77 -2.65 -16.34 13.27
N ARG A 78 -2.62 -15.33 14.16
CA ARG A 78 -3.63 -15.12 15.21
C ARG A 78 -4.88 -14.42 14.70
N VAL A 79 -4.81 -13.81 13.53
CA VAL A 79 -5.85 -12.94 12.98
C VAL A 79 -6.41 -13.52 11.70
N GLN A 80 -7.73 -13.48 11.57
CA GLN A 80 -8.41 -13.88 10.36
C GLN A 80 -8.39 -12.71 9.37
N ILE A 81 -7.86 -12.94 8.17
CA ILE A 81 -7.90 -11.99 7.06
C ILE A 81 -8.93 -12.49 6.04
N LEU A 82 -9.98 -11.71 5.82
CA LEU A 82 -11.02 -11.99 4.83
C LEU A 82 -10.84 -11.10 3.61
N LYS A 83 -10.91 -11.72 2.43
CA LYS A 83 -10.84 -11.02 1.15
C LYS A 83 -12.15 -10.30 0.89
N THR A 84 -12.23 -9.04 1.27
CA THR A 84 -13.41 -8.20 1.00
C THR A 84 -13.03 -6.72 0.95
N THR A 85 -13.89 -5.91 0.36
CA THR A 85 -13.75 -4.46 0.25
C THR A 85 -14.83 -3.82 1.10
N VAL A 86 -14.43 -3.08 2.14
CA VAL A 86 -15.35 -2.21 2.89
C VAL A 86 -15.69 -1.00 2.04
N VAL A 87 -16.99 -0.74 1.84
CA VAL A 87 -17.47 0.38 1.03
C VAL A 87 -18.04 1.52 1.86
N GLU A 88 -18.40 1.25 3.12
CA GLU A 88 -19.06 2.22 3.99
C GLU A 88 -18.90 1.78 5.45
N VAL A 89 -18.63 2.76 6.33
CA VAL A 89 -18.59 2.58 7.78
C VAL A 89 -19.40 3.71 8.41
N GLU A 90 -20.46 3.37 9.13
CA GLU A 90 -21.35 4.32 9.79
C GLU A 90 -21.29 4.15 11.31
N LYS A 91 -21.22 5.27 12.03
CA LYS A 91 -21.26 5.27 13.49
C LYS A 91 -22.69 5.15 14.02
N GLY A 92 -22.94 4.10 14.80
CA GLY A 92 -24.16 3.91 15.59
C GLY A 92 -23.86 3.62 17.06
N GLU A 93 -24.70 2.81 17.72
CA GLU A 93 -24.35 2.19 19.01
C GLU A 93 -23.16 1.25 18.86
N LYS A 94 -23.14 0.51 17.74
CA LYS A 94 -21.98 -0.17 17.16
C LYS A 94 -21.63 0.46 15.82
N TRP A 95 -20.44 0.18 15.30
CA TRP A 95 -20.06 0.53 13.95
C TRP A 95 -20.74 -0.41 12.95
N ARG A 96 -21.50 0.16 12.01
CA ARG A 96 -22.10 -0.59 10.92
C ARG A 96 -21.17 -0.55 9.72
N VAL A 97 -20.75 -1.72 9.27
CA VAL A 97 -19.79 -1.86 8.18
C VAL A 97 -20.47 -2.57 7.04
N LYS A 98 -20.43 -1.96 5.87
CA LYS A 98 -20.95 -2.54 4.63
C LYS A 98 -19.80 -2.93 3.72
N THR A 99 -19.86 -4.14 3.18
CA THR A 99 -18.87 -4.62 2.20
C THR A 99 -19.43 -4.59 0.77
N LEU A 100 -18.54 -4.74 -0.22
CA LEU A 100 -18.86 -4.63 -1.64
C LEU A 100 -19.91 -5.66 -2.11
N ASP A 101 -20.00 -6.81 -1.44
CA ASP A 101 -21.03 -7.84 -1.69
C ASP A 101 -22.42 -7.46 -1.15
N GLY A 102 -22.53 -6.35 -0.42
CA GLY A 102 -23.77 -5.88 0.19
C GLY A 102 -24.04 -6.40 1.61
N GLU A 103 -23.13 -7.19 2.18
CA GLU A 103 -23.24 -7.62 3.57
C GLU A 103 -23.04 -6.45 4.54
N ILE A 104 -23.91 -6.37 5.55
CA ILE A 104 -23.83 -5.39 6.64
C ILE A 104 -23.54 -6.16 7.93
N GLN A 105 -22.46 -5.79 8.61
CA GLN A 105 -22.00 -6.38 9.86
C GLN A 105 -21.79 -5.28 10.91
N GLU A 106 -21.92 -5.62 12.19
CA GLU A 106 -21.77 -4.68 13.31
C GLU A 106 -20.53 -5.01 14.15
N TYR A 107 -19.76 -3.98 14.51
CA TYR A 107 -18.53 -4.13 15.28
C TYR A 107 -18.47 -3.13 16.43
N ASP A 108 -17.84 -3.51 17.53
CA ASP A 108 -17.67 -2.62 18.69
C ASP A 108 -16.61 -1.54 18.42
N VAL A 109 -15.58 -1.90 17.66
CA VAL A 109 -14.48 -1.01 17.27
C VAL A 109 -14.09 -1.30 15.82
N VAL A 110 -13.82 -0.26 15.06
CA VAL A 110 -13.27 -0.33 13.70
C VAL A 110 -11.97 0.46 13.66
N PHE A 111 -10.92 -0.11 13.08
CA PHE A 111 -9.67 0.60 12.80
C PHE A 111 -9.46 0.73 11.29
N ILE A 112 -9.15 1.94 10.82
CA ILE A 112 -8.84 2.20 9.42
C ILE A 112 -7.32 2.10 9.19
N CYS A 113 -6.91 1.07 8.46
CA CYS A 113 -5.52 0.74 8.13
C CYS A 113 -5.32 0.60 6.61
N THR A 114 -6.03 1.42 5.83
CA THR A 114 -6.16 1.30 4.37
C THR A 114 -4.94 1.77 3.57
N GLY A 115 -3.92 2.31 4.24
CA GLY A 115 -2.63 2.65 3.64
C GLY A 115 -2.65 3.96 2.84
N CYS A 116 -1.83 4.02 1.79
CA CYS A 116 -1.63 5.20 0.96
C CYS A 116 -1.40 4.81 -0.50
N TYR A 117 -1.50 5.80 -1.39
CA TYR A 117 -1.19 5.66 -2.81
C TYR A 117 -0.23 6.76 -3.25
N ASP A 118 0.57 6.49 -4.27
CA ASP A 118 1.47 7.50 -4.86
C ASP A 118 0.69 8.67 -5.44
N SER A 119 1.18 9.89 -5.20
CA SER A 119 0.53 11.12 -5.68
C SER A 119 0.23 11.07 -7.18
N ARG A 120 -0.89 11.65 -7.59
CA ARG A 120 -1.33 11.64 -9.00
C ARG A 120 -0.40 12.48 -9.86
N SER A 121 -0.30 12.13 -11.15
CA SER A 121 0.57 12.83 -12.11
C SER A 121 0.37 14.36 -12.15
N LEU A 122 -0.87 14.84 -11.99
CA LEU A 122 -1.15 16.29 -11.92
C LEU A 122 -0.61 16.93 -10.65
N THR A 123 -0.71 16.25 -9.50
CA THR A 123 -0.09 16.68 -8.23
C THR A 123 1.41 16.77 -8.38
N CYS A 124 2.01 15.83 -9.12
CA CYS A 124 3.44 15.77 -9.45
C CYS A 124 3.89 16.77 -10.53
N LYS A 125 2.98 17.62 -11.05
CA LYS A 125 3.26 18.59 -12.14
C LYS A 125 3.79 17.93 -13.43
N ILE A 126 3.22 16.77 -13.78
CA ILE A 126 3.55 16.03 -15.00
C ILE A 126 2.47 16.30 -16.06
N PHE A 127 2.82 17.06 -17.09
CA PHE A 127 1.95 17.51 -18.18
C PHE A 127 2.27 16.82 -19.52
N GLY A 128 1.60 17.25 -20.59
CA GLY A 128 1.81 16.75 -21.94
C GLY A 128 0.89 15.57 -22.30
N THR A 129 1.40 14.69 -23.15
CA THR A 129 0.69 13.49 -23.64
C THR A 129 0.59 12.40 -22.58
N ARG A 130 -0.32 11.43 -22.77
CA ARG A 130 -0.51 10.26 -21.89
C ARG A 130 -0.30 8.93 -22.65
N PRO A 131 0.84 8.70 -23.30
CA PRO A 131 1.14 7.42 -23.94
C PRO A 131 1.41 6.32 -22.89
N ALA A 132 1.52 5.07 -23.34
CA ALA A 132 1.93 3.97 -22.47
C ALA A 132 3.38 4.16 -21.95
N GLY A 133 3.71 3.58 -20.80
CA GLY A 133 5.05 3.67 -20.22
C GLY A 133 5.23 4.77 -19.16
N ILE A 134 4.14 5.37 -18.68
CA ILE A 134 4.13 6.27 -17.52
C ILE A 134 3.60 5.49 -16.31
N PHE A 135 4.39 5.41 -15.24
CA PHE A 135 4.05 4.67 -14.03
C PHE A 135 4.24 5.53 -12.78
N THR A 136 3.34 5.39 -11.80
CA THR A 136 3.72 5.67 -10.40
C THR A 136 4.80 4.67 -9.97
N LEU A 137 5.57 5.02 -8.95
CA LEU A 137 6.57 4.12 -8.39
C LEU A 137 5.94 2.79 -7.93
N GLN A 138 4.82 2.83 -7.20
CA GLN A 138 4.11 1.66 -6.71
C GLN A 138 3.71 0.72 -7.85
N ASN A 139 3.15 1.24 -8.96
CA ASN A 139 2.75 0.43 -10.11
C ASN A 139 3.95 -0.17 -10.83
N ALA A 140 5.05 0.59 -10.96
CA ALA A 140 6.29 0.08 -11.52
C ALA A 140 6.85 -1.08 -10.69
N LEU A 141 6.88 -0.93 -9.36
CA LEU A 141 7.37 -1.96 -8.44
C LEU A 141 6.48 -3.21 -8.44
N ASP A 142 5.15 -3.08 -8.48
CA ASP A 142 4.24 -4.23 -8.62
C ASP A 142 4.58 -5.05 -9.88
N LEU A 143 4.67 -4.39 -11.04
CA LEU A 143 5.00 -5.06 -12.30
C LEU A 143 6.37 -5.75 -12.25
N ILE A 144 7.39 -5.09 -11.70
CA ILE A 144 8.74 -5.67 -11.58
C ILE A 144 8.71 -6.87 -10.61
N SER A 145 7.99 -6.78 -9.49
CA SER A 145 7.87 -7.88 -8.52
C SER A 145 7.22 -9.13 -9.11
N ARG A 146 6.39 -8.95 -10.15
CA ARG A 146 5.74 -10.02 -10.91
C ARG A 146 6.59 -10.52 -12.10
N GLY A 147 7.81 -10.02 -12.24
CA GLY A 147 8.77 -10.42 -13.27
C GLY A 147 8.60 -9.70 -14.62
N TYR A 148 7.75 -8.67 -14.71
CA TYR A 148 7.62 -7.89 -15.94
C TYR A 148 8.74 -6.85 -16.07
N ARG A 149 9.18 -6.60 -17.31
CA ARG A 149 9.99 -5.42 -17.62
C ARG A 149 9.10 -4.24 -17.93
N ILE A 150 9.34 -3.11 -17.26
CA ILE A 150 8.60 -1.86 -17.51
C ILE A 150 9.13 -1.09 -18.73
N GLY A 151 10.36 -1.38 -19.15
CA GLY A 151 11.04 -0.78 -20.30
C GLY A 151 12.54 -1.09 -20.31
N LYS A 152 13.31 -0.29 -21.04
CA LYS A 152 14.78 -0.39 -21.09
C LYS A 152 15.44 0.89 -20.62
N ASN A 153 14.99 2.04 -21.10
CA ASN A 153 15.49 3.37 -20.71
C ASN A 153 14.47 4.09 -19.84
N VAL A 154 14.72 4.09 -18.53
CA VAL A 154 13.82 4.50 -17.47
C VAL A 154 14.29 5.83 -16.88
N LEU A 155 13.42 6.83 -16.90
CA LEU A 155 13.60 8.04 -16.09
C LEU A 155 12.81 7.91 -14.80
N LEU A 156 13.49 8.10 -13.67
CA LEU A 156 12.90 8.25 -12.35
C LEU A 156 12.73 9.74 -12.05
N TYR A 157 11.49 10.21 -11.93
CA TYR A 157 11.19 11.62 -11.66
C TYR A 157 10.72 11.83 -10.22
N GLY A 158 11.39 12.74 -9.51
CA GLY A 158 11.03 13.16 -8.16
C GLY A 158 12.25 13.38 -7.27
N LYS A 159 11.99 13.71 -6.01
CA LYS A 159 13.02 13.95 -4.99
C LYS A 159 12.70 13.17 -3.72
N ASP A 160 13.07 11.89 -3.71
CA ASP A 160 12.94 11.03 -2.54
C ASP A 160 14.05 9.98 -2.52
N ARG A 161 14.51 9.63 -1.32
CA ARG A 161 15.54 8.60 -1.11
C ARG A 161 15.12 7.24 -1.69
N ILE A 162 13.83 6.92 -1.71
CA ILE A 162 13.35 5.67 -2.33
C ILE A 162 13.70 5.59 -3.82
N LEU A 163 13.74 6.73 -4.53
CA LEU A 163 14.12 6.75 -5.95
C LEU A 163 15.60 6.41 -6.15
N GLU A 164 16.47 6.76 -5.20
CA GLU A 164 17.88 6.37 -5.23
C GLU A 164 18.02 4.86 -5.08
N ILE A 165 17.35 4.29 -4.09
CA ILE A 165 17.34 2.84 -3.81
C ILE A 165 16.77 2.06 -5.00
N VAL A 166 15.65 2.51 -5.54
CA VAL A 166 15.02 1.90 -6.72
C VAL A 166 15.89 2.10 -7.96
N GLY A 167 16.55 3.24 -8.11
CA GLY A 167 17.52 3.47 -9.19
C GLY A 167 18.68 2.48 -9.15
N GLU A 168 19.23 2.18 -7.97
CA GLU A 168 20.24 1.14 -7.79
C GLU A 168 19.71 -0.26 -8.14
N MET A 169 18.50 -0.59 -7.68
CA MET A 169 17.82 -1.85 -8.02
C MET A 169 17.67 -2.01 -9.54
N LEU A 170 17.16 -0.99 -10.22
CA LEU A 170 16.97 -1.00 -11.67
C LEU A 170 18.30 -1.16 -12.42
N LYS A 171 19.36 -0.47 -11.98
CA LYS A 171 20.71 -0.63 -12.56
C LYS A 171 21.23 -2.06 -12.39
N LYS A 172 21.07 -2.68 -11.21
CA LYS A 172 21.43 -4.10 -10.98
C LYS A 172 20.65 -5.04 -11.90
N GLN A 173 19.41 -4.71 -12.21
CA GLN A 173 18.55 -5.45 -13.15
C GLN A 173 18.78 -5.08 -14.64
N ARG A 174 19.86 -4.34 -14.94
CA ARG A 174 20.27 -3.94 -16.30
C ARG A 174 19.24 -3.06 -17.01
N TYR A 175 18.58 -2.18 -16.30
CA TYR A 175 17.90 -1.02 -16.90
C TYR A 175 18.93 0.10 -17.12
N ASP A 176 18.75 0.85 -18.20
CA ASP A 176 19.36 2.17 -18.34
C ASP A 176 18.49 3.14 -17.55
N CYS A 177 19.02 3.69 -16.46
CA CYS A 177 18.22 4.38 -15.46
C CYS A 177 18.91 5.66 -14.99
N GLN A 178 18.16 6.76 -15.06
CA GLN A 178 18.58 8.07 -14.56
C GLN A 178 17.48 8.66 -13.67
N ILE A 179 17.91 9.34 -12.60
CA ILE A 179 17.01 10.12 -11.74
C ILE A 179 17.07 11.57 -12.20
N VAL A 180 15.90 12.21 -12.29
CA VAL A 180 15.75 13.62 -12.64
C VAL A 180 14.82 14.31 -11.63
N GLU A 181 15.14 15.55 -11.31
CA GLU A 181 14.36 16.41 -10.43
C GLU A 181 14.08 17.72 -11.16
N SER A 182 12.82 18.15 -11.18
CA SER A 182 12.42 19.50 -11.58
C SER A 182 11.06 19.85 -10.97
N LYS A 183 10.64 21.10 -11.12
CA LYS A 183 9.34 21.58 -10.62
C LYS A 183 8.17 21.06 -11.46
N GLU A 184 8.41 20.88 -12.76
CA GLU A 184 7.42 20.37 -13.70
C GLU A 184 8.12 19.72 -14.88
N ILE A 185 7.41 18.81 -15.54
CA ILE A 185 7.88 18.14 -16.76
C ILE A 185 6.73 18.03 -17.76
N GLU A 186 7.10 17.96 -19.03
CA GLU A 186 6.16 17.71 -20.13
C GLU A 186 6.52 16.39 -20.84
N VAL A 187 5.61 15.42 -20.83
CA VAL A 187 5.80 14.11 -21.45
C VAL A 187 5.35 14.15 -22.91
N PHE A 188 6.16 13.59 -23.80
CA PHE A 188 5.80 13.44 -25.22
C PHE A 188 5.98 12.00 -25.71
N GLY A 189 5.14 11.64 -26.68
CA GLY A 189 5.09 10.32 -27.30
C GLY A 189 3.70 10.06 -27.89
N VAL A 190 3.61 9.12 -28.83
CA VAL A 190 2.34 8.78 -29.48
C VAL A 190 1.74 7.53 -28.85
N GLU A 191 2.37 6.38 -29.04
CA GLU A 191 1.90 5.10 -28.47
C GLU A 191 2.58 4.79 -27.14
N ARG A 192 3.86 5.15 -27.03
CA ARG A 192 4.69 5.00 -25.84
C ARG A 192 5.40 6.31 -25.52
N VAL A 193 5.81 6.50 -24.28
CA VAL A 193 6.74 7.56 -23.89
C VAL A 193 7.96 7.51 -24.81
N GLU A 194 8.32 8.65 -25.39
CA GLU A 194 9.55 8.83 -26.15
C GLU A 194 10.55 9.74 -25.43
N GLY A 195 10.09 10.44 -24.41
CA GLY A 195 10.90 11.30 -23.57
C GLY A 195 10.06 12.30 -22.78
N ILE A 196 10.79 13.14 -22.05
CA ILE A 196 10.25 14.27 -21.31
C ILE A 196 11.02 15.54 -21.68
N LYS A 197 10.35 16.67 -21.56
CA LYS A 197 10.98 18.00 -21.54
C LYS A 197 11.04 18.48 -20.10
N LEU A 198 12.24 18.85 -19.66
CA LEU A 198 12.55 19.31 -18.31
C LEU A 198 13.47 20.52 -18.44
N ASP A 199 13.07 21.66 -17.86
CA ASP A 199 13.85 22.92 -17.87
C ASP A 199 14.36 23.35 -19.27
N GLY A 200 13.58 23.06 -20.31
CA GLY A 200 13.91 23.39 -21.70
C GLY A 200 14.75 22.33 -22.43
N GLU A 201 15.28 21.35 -21.71
CA GLU A 201 16.04 20.23 -22.26
C GLU A 201 15.15 19.00 -22.51
N ILE A 202 15.58 18.15 -23.43
CA ILE A 202 14.87 16.92 -23.79
C ILE A 202 15.65 15.72 -23.26
N PHE A 203 14.99 14.90 -22.44
CA PHE A 203 15.50 13.62 -21.97
C PHE A 203 14.72 12.51 -22.65
N ARG A 204 15.41 11.70 -23.46
CA ARG A 204 14.80 10.55 -24.15
C ARG A 204 14.72 9.35 -23.22
N CYS A 205 13.53 8.73 -23.18
CA CYS A 205 13.29 7.51 -22.42
C CYS A 205 12.13 6.72 -23.06
N ASP A 206 12.01 5.43 -22.74
CA ASP A 206 10.86 4.61 -23.12
C ASP A 206 9.88 4.39 -21.97
N THR A 207 10.27 4.84 -20.78
CA THR A 207 9.55 4.67 -19.53
C THR A 207 9.81 5.85 -18.60
N LEU A 208 8.74 6.40 -18.04
CA LEU A 208 8.78 7.38 -16.96
C LEU A 208 8.17 6.73 -15.71
N VAL A 209 8.95 6.62 -14.65
CA VAL A 209 8.46 6.28 -13.31
C VAL A 209 8.54 7.53 -12.46
N TYR A 210 7.49 7.87 -11.73
CA TYR A 210 7.47 9.07 -10.91
C TYR A 210 7.04 8.80 -9.47
N PHE A 211 7.59 9.60 -8.56
CA PHE A 211 7.23 9.61 -7.14
C PHE A 211 7.42 11.02 -6.56
N CYS A 212 6.35 11.64 -6.08
CA CYS A 212 6.40 12.97 -5.48
C CYS A 212 5.71 12.99 -4.11
N GLY A 213 5.79 11.87 -3.39
CA GLY A 213 5.07 11.64 -2.15
C GLY A 213 3.82 10.79 -2.35
N ARG A 214 3.04 10.68 -1.26
CA ARG A 214 1.87 9.83 -1.16
C ARG A 214 0.69 10.56 -0.56
N GLU A 215 -0.50 10.11 -0.93
CA GLU A 215 -1.79 10.55 -0.41
C GLU A 215 -2.41 9.39 0.39
N GLU A 216 -3.07 9.68 1.50
CA GLU A 216 -3.79 8.67 2.30
C GLU A 216 -4.87 7.99 1.44
N PHE A 217 -4.95 6.66 1.52
CA PHE A 217 -5.95 5.91 0.77
C PHE A 217 -7.21 5.74 1.60
N ASN A 218 -8.09 6.73 1.58
CA ASN A 218 -9.44 6.60 2.12
C ASN A 218 -10.48 7.22 1.16
N PRO A 219 -10.63 6.66 -0.06
CA PRO A 219 -11.43 7.28 -1.11
C PRO A 219 -12.93 7.34 -0.77
N LEU A 220 -13.39 6.51 0.19
CA LEU A 220 -14.78 6.44 0.62
C LEU A 220 -15.03 7.21 1.92
N GLY A 221 -14.02 7.90 2.45
CA GLY A 221 -14.15 8.68 3.68
C GLY A 221 -14.58 7.84 4.88
N LEU A 222 -14.10 6.59 4.96
CA LEU A 222 -14.41 5.67 6.05
C LEU A 222 -14.00 6.30 7.39
N GLU A 223 -14.90 6.26 8.36
CA GLU A 223 -14.64 6.66 9.74
C GLU A 223 -14.24 5.43 10.58
N GLY A 224 -13.33 5.60 11.52
CA GLY A 224 -12.90 4.56 12.46
C GLY A 224 -11.77 5.01 13.37
#